data_AF-A0A7U9RVD1-F1
#
_entry.id   AF-A0A7U9RVD1-F1
#
_cell.length_a   1.000
_cell.length_b   1.000
_cell.length_c   1.000
_cell.angle_alpha   90.00
_cell.angle_beta   90.00
_cell.angle_gamma   90.00
#
_symmetry.space_group_name_H-M   'P 1'
#
loop_
_entity.id
_entity.type
_entity.pdbx_description
1 polymer ?
#
loop_
_entity_poly.entity_id
_entity_poly.type
_entity_poly.pdbx_seq_one_letter_code
_entity_poly.pdbx_strand_id
1 'polypeptide(L)'
;MEKRGIRTERGDLNREIEVTNQKLRQLKARISKLQDWLKEEAENTEPPTLADYIQGILSRKAQAGKPGYSQSLYNLKDAAKMLNFLQTNSIMDMAGLNEKFKSMIGEQLDIQGKLKPVERRLATLKKHLEQADIYFKCKGKKPLTEADQILFTTAKDYLKGVMNGKTTIPTKAWKEEYTKLTAERKTLN
;
A
#
# COMPACT_ATOMS: atom_id res chain seq x y z
N MET A 1 19.94 2.56 71.85
CA MET A 1 20.70 3.64 71.16
C MET A 1 20.04 4.06 69.85
N GLU A 2 19.49 3.15 69.04
CA GLU A 2 18.75 3.52 67.80
C GLU A 2 17.41 4.24 68.03
N LYS A 3 16.66 3.93 69.12
CA LYS A 3 15.48 4.71 69.53
C LYS A 3 15.78 6.17 69.92
N ARG A 4 17.06 6.55 70.04
CA ARG A 4 17.52 7.91 70.35
C ARG A 4 18.08 8.66 69.12
N GLY A 5 17.92 8.12 67.91
CA GLY A 5 18.32 8.78 66.65
C GLY A 5 19.82 8.78 66.34
N ILE A 6 20.64 8.08 67.13
CA ILE A 6 22.10 7.99 66.91
C ILE A 6 22.37 6.96 65.81
N ARG A 7 23.05 7.40 64.75
CA ARG A 7 23.43 6.55 63.60
C ARG A 7 24.51 5.56 64.03
N THR A 8 24.25 4.27 63.86
CA THR A 8 25.22 3.19 64.14
C THR A 8 25.30 2.29 62.92
N GLU A 9 26.45 1.67 62.66
CA GLU A 9 26.65 0.79 61.51
C GLU A 9 25.62 -0.36 61.46
N ARG A 10 25.28 -0.91 62.64
CA ARG A 10 24.24 -1.94 62.77
C ARG A 10 22.84 -1.44 62.43
N GLY A 11 22.54 -0.19 62.74
CA GLY A 11 21.25 0.45 62.42
C GLY A 11 21.12 0.85 60.96
N ASP A 12 22.21 1.26 60.34
CA ASP A 12 22.25 1.52 58.89
C ASP A 12 22.05 0.23 58.09
N LEU A 13 22.69 -0.86 58.49
CA LEU A 13 22.46 -2.19 57.91
C LEU A 13 21.00 -2.63 58.06
N ASN A 14 20.39 -2.42 59.23
CA ASN A 14 19.02 -2.84 59.47
C ASN A 14 18.01 -2.04 58.61
N ARG A 15 18.28 -0.75 58.36
CA ARG A 15 17.48 0.09 57.45
C ARG A 15 17.63 -0.34 56.00
N GLU A 16 18.85 -0.71 55.57
CA GLU A 16 19.08 -1.23 54.22
C GLU A 16 18.35 -2.56 54.00
N ILE A 17 18.36 -3.45 54.98
CA ILE A 17 17.60 -4.71 55.00
C ILE A 17 16.09 -4.44 54.91
N GLU A 18 15.58 -3.45 55.63
CA GLU A 18 14.16 -3.07 55.56
C GLU A 18 13.76 -2.58 54.16
N VAL A 19 14.57 -1.71 53.56
CA VAL A 19 14.35 -1.22 52.18
C VAL A 19 14.42 -2.34 51.16
N THR A 20 15.38 -3.26 51.28
CA THR A 20 15.47 -4.43 50.38
C THR A 20 14.28 -5.37 50.56
N ASN A 21 13.82 -5.62 51.78
CA ASN A 21 12.62 -6.42 52.04
C ASN A 21 11.35 -5.78 51.47
N GLN A 22 11.21 -4.46 51.55
CA GLN A 22 10.09 -3.75 50.94
C GLN A 22 10.09 -3.91 49.41
N LYS A 23 11.26 -3.76 48.77
CA LYS A 23 11.42 -4.00 47.33
C LYS A 23 11.09 -5.45 46.96
N LEU A 24 11.51 -6.43 47.76
CA LEU A 24 11.18 -7.85 47.55
C LEU A 24 9.67 -8.10 47.64
N ARG A 25 8.97 -7.47 48.59
CA ARG A 25 7.49 -7.58 48.69
C ARG A 25 6.79 -6.97 47.48
N GLN A 26 7.25 -5.82 47.00
CA GLN A 26 6.71 -5.19 45.79
C GLN A 26 6.96 -6.05 44.54
N LEU A 27 8.16 -6.64 44.42
CA LEU A 27 8.50 -7.55 43.33
C LEU A 27 7.58 -8.78 43.34
N LYS A 28 7.39 -9.40 44.50
CA LYS A 28 6.47 -10.54 44.66
C LYS A 28 5.04 -10.18 44.26
N ALA A 29 4.52 -9.03 44.71
CA ALA A 29 3.18 -8.58 44.34
C ALA A 29 3.04 -8.33 42.83
N ARG A 30 4.07 -7.80 42.17
CA ARG A 30 4.08 -7.64 40.70
C ARG A 30 4.12 -8.99 39.99
N ILE A 31 4.94 -9.93 40.46
CA ILE A 31 5.00 -11.29 39.91
C ILE A 31 3.64 -11.97 40.03
N SER A 32 2.97 -11.90 41.19
CA SER A 32 1.64 -12.48 41.36
C SER A 32 0.61 -11.86 40.39
N LYS A 33 0.59 -10.53 40.24
CA LYS A 33 -0.29 -9.87 39.25
C LYS A 33 -0.02 -10.31 37.82
N LEU A 34 1.25 -10.52 37.45
CA LEU A 34 1.61 -11.01 36.13
C LEU A 34 1.21 -12.48 35.94
N GLN A 35 1.28 -13.29 37.00
CA GLN A 35 0.80 -14.67 36.97
C GLN A 35 -0.72 -14.74 36.81
N ASP A 36 -1.46 -13.88 37.52
CA ASP A 36 -2.92 -13.78 37.37
C ASP A 36 -3.30 -13.31 35.96
N TRP A 37 -2.61 -12.29 35.43
CA TRP A 37 -2.81 -11.81 34.07
C TRP A 37 -2.49 -12.88 33.01
N LEU A 38 -1.40 -13.64 33.18
CA LEU A 38 -1.07 -14.76 32.30
C LEU A 38 -2.12 -15.88 32.34
N LYS A 39 -2.80 -16.04 33.48
CA LYS A 39 -3.87 -17.02 33.65
C LYS A 39 -5.16 -16.57 32.97
N GLU A 40 -5.52 -15.30 33.11
CA GLU A 40 -6.61 -14.67 32.36
C GLU A 40 -6.36 -14.72 30.84
N GLU A 41 -5.13 -14.46 30.40
CA GLU A 41 -4.75 -14.55 28.98
C GLU A 41 -4.76 -16.01 28.49
N ALA A 42 -4.34 -16.97 29.32
CA ALA A 42 -4.43 -18.40 29.03
C ALA A 42 -5.86 -18.95 29.08
N GLU A 43 -6.82 -18.22 29.64
CA GLU A 43 -8.24 -18.54 29.55
C GLU A 43 -8.86 -17.95 28.26
N ASN A 44 -8.27 -16.88 27.69
CA ASN A 44 -8.59 -16.31 26.36
C ASN A 44 -7.91 -17.06 25.19
N THR A 45 -7.99 -18.39 25.19
CA THR A 45 -7.21 -19.27 24.27
C THR A 45 -7.68 -19.30 22.83
N GLU A 46 -8.81 -18.68 22.49
CA GLU A 46 -9.25 -18.64 21.10
C GLU A 46 -8.61 -17.45 20.39
N PRO A 47 -7.79 -17.69 19.33
CA PRO A 47 -7.30 -16.59 18.51
C PRO A 47 -8.51 -15.81 17.98
N PRO A 48 -8.48 -14.46 18.04
CA PRO A 48 -9.62 -13.64 17.67
C PRO A 48 -10.16 -14.04 16.30
N THR A 49 -11.46 -14.29 16.25
CA THR A 49 -12.12 -14.72 15.03
C THR A 49 -12.14 -13.59 14.01
N LEU A 50 -12.40 -13.93 12.74
CA LEU A 50 -12.59 -12.93 11.71
C LEU A 50 -13.71 -11.93 12.07
N ALA A 51 -14.77 -12.40 12.76
CA ALA A 51 -15.85 -11.55 13.25
C ALA A 51 -15.35 -10.54 14.30
N ASP A 52 -14.50 -10.95 15.23
CA ASP A 52 -13.93 -10.08 16.28
C ASP A 52 -13.10 -8.95 15.68
N TYR A 53 -12.31 -9.23 14.64
CA TYR A 53 -11.55 -8.22 13.91
C TYR A 53 -12.45 -7.23 13.18
N ILE A 54 -13.50 -7.70 12.50
CA ILE A 54 -14.45 -6.85 11.78
C ILE A 54 -15.16 -5.92 12.78
N GLN A 55 -15.63 -6.47 13.90
CA GLN A 55 -16.25 -5.69 14.97
C GLN A 55 -15.28 -4.65 15.55
N GLY A 56 -14.02 -5.01 15.76
CA GLY A 56 -12.98 -4.09 16.22
C GLY A 56 -12.71 -2.94 15.24
N ILE A 57 -12.66 -3.21 13.93
CA ILE A 57 -12.48 -2.19 12.88
C ILE A 57 -13.68 -1.22 12.85
N LEU A 58 -14.90 -1.76 12.88
CA LEU A 58 -16.12 -0.96 12.86
C LEU A 58 -16.24 -0.09 14.12
N SER A 59 -15.89 -0.64 15.28
CA SER A 59 -15.92 0.06 16.57
C SER A 59 -14.91 1.22 16.61
N ARG A 60 -13.68 0.99 16.16
CA ARG A 60 -12.66 2.06 16.05
C ARG A 60 -13.09 3.17 15.08
N LYS A 61 -13.71 2.81 13.96
CA LYS A 61 -14.22 3.77 12.97
C LYS A 61 -15.40 4.59 13.51
N ALA A 62 -16.25 4.00 14.34
CA ALA A 62 -17.32 4.71 15.03
C ALA A 62 -16.77 5.71 16.06
N GLN A 63 -15.71 5.36 16.79
CA GLN A 63 -15.10 6.25 17.79
C GLN A 63 -14.24 7.38 17.18
N ALA A 64 -13.64 7.17 16.01
CA ALA A 64 -12.84 8.18 15.33
C ALA A 64 -13.66 9.31 14.66
N GLY A 65 -14.98 9.15 14.50
CA GLY A 65 -15.89 10.17 13.99
C GLY A 65 -16.53 11.00 15.11
N LYS A 66 -16.80 12.29 14.88
CA LYS A 66 -17.69 13.07 15.77
C LYS A 66 -19.06 12.37 15.82
N PRO A 67 -19.72 12.29 17.00
CA PRO A 67 -20.98 11.57 17.13
C PRO A 67 -22.06 12.23 16.26
N GLY A 68 -22.58 11.47 15.29
CA GLY A 68 -23.60 11.92 14.36
C GLY A 68 -24.22 10.77 13.58
N TYR A 69 -25.53 10.84 13.35
CA TYR A 69 -26.35 9.81 12.68
C TYR A 69 -25.85 9.43 11.26
N SER A 70 -25.19 10.35 10.56
CA SER A 70 -24.60 10.06 9.25
C SER A 70 -23.43 9.09 9.31
N GLN A 71 -22.60 9.16 10.36
CA GLN A 71 -21.39 8.33 10.47
C GLN A 71 -21.72 6.86 10.80
N SER A 72 -22.77 6.62 11.61
CA SER A 72 -23.25 5.26 11.89
C SER A 72 -23.78 4.57 10.63
N LEU A 73 -24.47 5.30 9.75
CA LEU A 73 -24.93 4.79 8.46
C LEU A 73 -23.77 4.44 7.51
N TYR A 74 -22.70 5.26 7.46
CA TYR A 74 -21.50 4.92 6.69
C TYR A 74 -20.81 3.65 7.21
N ASN A 75 -20.74 3.48 8.53
CA ASN A 75 -20.17 2.28 9.15
C ASN A 75 -21.00 1.02 8.86
N LEU A 76 -22.32 1.12 8.88
CA LEU A 76 -23.24 0.05 8.49
C LEU A 76 -23.09 -0.34 7.01
N LYS A 77 -22.96 0.64 6.12
CA LYS A 77 -22.73 0.38 4.69
C LYS A 77 -21.41 -0.35 4.46
N ASP A 78 -20.36 0.01 5.18
CA ASP A 78 -19.07 -0.65 5.04
C ASP A 78 -19.06 -2.04 5.68
N ALA A 79 -19.77 -2.24 6.80
CA ALA A 79 -20.00 -3.57 7.36
C ALA A 79 -20.74 -4.48 6.36
N ALA A 80 -21.79 -3.98 5.71
CA ALA A 80 -22.54 -4.72 4.70
C ALA A 80 -21.67 -5.10 3.48
N LYS A 81 -20.79 -4.19 3.03
CA LYS A 81 -19.82 -4.52 1.95
C LYS A 81 -18.84 -5.60 2.38
N MET A 82 -18.29 -5.52 3.59
CA MET A 82 -17.37 -6.54 4.11
C MET A 82 -18.08 -7.90 4.19
N LEU A 83 -19.29 -7.95 4.74
CA LEU A 83 -20.08 -9.17 4.86
C LEU A 83 -20.40 -9.76 3.48
N ASN A 84 -20.85 -8.94 2.52
CA ASN A 84 -21.12 -9.39 1.15
C ASN A 84 -19.85 -9.95 0.48
N PHE A 85 -18.69 -9.31 0.67
CA PHE A 85 -17.43 -9.79 0.11
C PHE A 85 -17.07 -11.17 0.68
N LEU A 86 -17.19 -11.35 1.99
CA LEU A 86 -16.90 -12.63 2.65
C LEU A 86 -17.87 -13.73 2.18
N GLN A 87 -19.17 -13.45 2.12
CA GLN A 87 -20.19 -14.40 1.64
C GLN A 87 -19.98 -14.79 0.17
N THR A 88 -19.79 -13.81 -0.72
CA THR A 88 -19.60 -14.07 -2.16
C THR A 88 -18.38 -14.95 -2.43
N ASN A 89 -17.34 -14.81 -1.59
CA ASN A 89 -16.11 -15.59 -1.72
C ASN A 89 -16.07 -16.81 -0.77
N SER A 90 -17.16 -17.14 -0.07
CA SER A 90 -17.24 -18.24 0.89
C SER A 90 -16.13 -18.23 1.95
N ILE A 91 -15.76 -17.03 2.42
CA ILE A 91 -14.70 -16.83 3.41
C ILE A 91 -15.30 -16.95 4.82
N MET A 92 -14.90 -17.99 5.54
CA MET A 92 -15.41 -18.30 6.89
C MET A 92 -14.44 -17.91 8.01
N ASP A 93 -13.14 -17.80 7.72
CA ASP A 93 -12.11 -17.55 8.71
C ASP A 93 -10.96 -16.68 8.14
N MET A 94 -9.98 -16.40 9.01
CA MET A 94 -8.80 -15.61 8.66
C MET A 94 -7.89 -16.30 7.64
N ALA A 95 -7.86 -17.64 7.60
CA ALA A 95 -7.06 -18.38 6.63
C ALA A 95 -7.61 -18.21 5.22
N GLY A 96 -8.92 -18.39 5.03
CA GLY A 96 -9.61 -18.17 3.76
C GLY A 96 -9.52 -16.71 3.30
N LEU A 97 -9.56 -15.75 4.22
CA LEU A 97 -9.36 -14.34 3.88
C LEU A 97 -7.94 -14.10 3.34
N ASN A 98 -6.92 -14.66 3.99
CA ASN A 98 -5.53 -14.54 3.58
C ASN A 98 -5.26 -15.20 2.21
N GLU A 99 -5.83 -16.37 1.97
CA GLU A 99 -5.72 -17.05 0.66
C GLU A 99 -6.37 -16.25 -0.46
N LYS A 100 -7.61 -15.76 -0.24
CA LYS A 100 -8.29 -14.91 -1.23
C LYS A 100 -7.49 -13.64 -1.52
N PHE A 101 -6.94 -13.03 -0.47
CA PHE A 101 -6.11 -11.84 -0.60
C PHE A 101 -4.84 -12.10 -1.42
N LYS A 102 -4.14 -13.21 -1.17
CA LYS A 102 -2.98 -13.64 -1.97
C LYS A 102 -3.34 -13.85 -3.44
N SER A 103 -4.46 -14.51 -3.72
CA SER A 103 -4.96 -14.70 -5.10
C SER A 103 -5.19 -13.36 -5.79
N MET A 104 -5.93 -12.44 -5.13
CA MET A 104 -6.21 -11.12 -5.68
C MET A 104 -4.94 -10.31 -5.93
N ILE A 105 -3.95 -10.35 -5.02
CA ILE A 105 -2.66 -9.71 -5.24
C ILE A 105 -1.96 -10.32 -6.46
N GLY A 106 -1.97 -11.64 -6.59
CA GLY A 106 -1.39 -12.33 -7.76
C GLY A 106 -2.02 -11.88 -9.07
N GLU A 107 -3.36 -11.86 -9.15
CA GLU A 107 -4.12 -11.38 -10.30
C GLU A 107 -3.81 -9.91 -10.61
N GLN A 108 -3.76 -9.05 -9.58
CA GLN A 108 -3.41 -7.65 -9.74
C GLN A 108 -1.98 -7.47 -10.28
N LEU A 109 -1.01 -8.25 -9.79
CA LEU A 109 0.37 -8.21 -10.25
C LEU A 109 0.49 -8.70 -11.70
N ASP A 110 -0.27 -9.72 -12.11
CA ASP A 110 -0.34 -10.19 -13.50
C ASP A 110 -0.91 -9.11 -14.43
N ILE A 111 -2.01 -8.47 -14.04
CA ILE A 111 -2.60 -7.33 -14.78
C ILE A 111 -1.58 -6.20 -14.91
N GLN A 112 -0.90 -5.82 -13.83
CA GLN A 112 0.16 -4.82 -13.89
C GLN A 112 1.33 -5.26 -14.78
N GLY A 113 1.68 -6.54 -14.76
CA GLY A 113 2.69 -7.15 -15.61
C GLY A 113 2.36 -7.00 -17.10
N LYS A 114 1.08 -7.19 -17.47
CA LYS A 114 0.55 -7.00 -18.83
C LYS A 114 0.41 -5.51 -19.21
N LEU A 115 0.03 -4.66 -18.26
CA LEU A 115 -0.20 -3.23 -18.49
C LEU A 115 1.10 -2.45 -18.73
N LYS A 116 2.16 -2.72 -17.96
CA LYS A 116 3.46 -2.04 -18.08
C LYS A 116 4.06 -2.03 -19.51
N PRO A 117 4.16 -3.16 -20.24
CA PRO A 117 4.68 -3.15 -21.60
C PRO A 117 3.75 -2.39 -22.56
N VAL A 118 2.42 -2.48 -22.40
CA VAL A 118 1.46 -1.70 -23.20
C VAL A 118 1.68 -0.21 -23.02
N GLU A 119 1.83 0.27 -21.78
CA GLU A 119 2.08 1.69 -21.50
C GLU A 119 3.44 2.17 -22.03
N ARG A 120 4.50 1.35 -21.87
CA ARG A 120 5.82 1.65 -22.46
C ARG A 120 5.75 1.76 -23.98
N ARG A 121 4.99 0.87 -24.62
CA ARG A 121 4.85 0.86 -26.08
C ARG A 121 4.02 2.05 -26.57
N LEU A 122 2.94 2.40 -25.88
CA LEU A 122 2.15 3.61 -26.16
C LEU A 122 2.98 4.88 -26.06
N ALA A 123 3.81 5.02 -25.02
CA ALA A 123 4.72 6.16 -24.88
C ALA A 123 5.73 6.25 -26.03
N THR A 124 6.27 5.09 -26.44
CA THR A 124 7.19 4.99 -27.57
C THR A 124 6.53 5.38 -28.90
N LEU A 125 5.34 4.84 -29.17
CA LEU A 125 4.56 5.17 -30.37
C LEU A 125 4.16 6.64 -30.42
N LYS A 126 3.77 7.23 -29.28
CA LYS A 126 3.48 8.66 -29.18
C LYS A 126 4.68 9.50 -29.62
N LYS A 127 5.89 9.18 -29.13
CA LYS A 127 7.12 9.85 -29.54
C LYS A 127 7.40 9.68 -31.04
N HIS A 128 7.16 8.49 -31.60
CA HIS A 128 7.32 8.26 -33.04
C HIS A 128 6.38 9.14 -33.88
N LEU A 129 5.11 9.25 -33.47
CA LEU A 129 4.10 10.05 -34.15
C LEU A 129 4.40 11.55 -34.05
N GLU A 130 4.81 12.04 -32.89
CA GLU A 130 5.21 13.45 -32.70
C GLU A 130 6.39 13.83 -33.60
N GLN A 131 7.42 12.98 -33.67
CA GLN A 131 8.60 13.24 -34.50
C GLN A 131 8.26 13.13 -36.00
N ALA A 132 7.37 12.21 -36.38
CA ALA A 132 6.85 12.16 -37.75
C ALA A 132 6.07 13.43 -38.11
N ASP A 133 5.21 13.92 -37.22
CA ASP A 133 4.45 15.15 -37.44
C ASP A 133 5.37 16.37 -37.60
N ILE A 134 6.42 16.50 -36.79
CA ILE A 134 7.44 17.55 -36.94
C ILE A 134 8.12 17.44 -38.31
N TYR A 135 8.57 16.23 -38.68
CA TYR A 135 9.22 15.98 -39.96
C TYR A 135 8.33 16.38 -41.14
N PHE A 136 7.05 15.96 -41.16
CA PHE A 136 6.12 16.29 -42.24
C PHE A 136 5.74 17.78 -42.26
N LYS A 137 5.64 18.44 -41.10
CA LYS A 137 5.35 19.88 -41.01
C LYS A 137 6.47 20.74 -41.59
N CYS A 138 7.72 20.32 -41.44
CA CYS A 138 8.89 21.07 -41.87
C CYS A 138 9.40 20.65 -43.27
N LYS A 139 9.07 19.43 -43.72
CA LYS A 139 9.46 18.94 -45.03
C LYS A 139 8.83 19.76 -46.15
N GLY A 140 9.67 20.39 -46.98
CA GLY A 140 9.25 21.07 -48.20
C GLY A 140 8.81 22.53 -48.04
N LYS A 141 8.78 23.08 -46.83
CA LYS A 141 8.55 24.51 -46.61
C LYS A 141 9.84 25.31 -46.89
N LYS A 142 9.71 26.48 -47.53
CA LYS A 142 10.76 27.49 -47.65
C LYS A 142 10.11 28.89 -47.64
N PRO A 143 10.61 29.88 -46.87
CA PRO A 143 11.74 29.78 -45.93
C PRO A 143 11.33 29.12 -44.59
N LEU A 144 12.25 28.38 -43.98
CA LEU A 144 12.11 27.85 -42.61
C LEU A 144 12.84 28.79 -41.64
N THR A 145 12.27 29.03 -40.46
CA THR A 145 12.98 29.69 -39.36
C THR A 145 14.15 28.82 -38.86
N GLU A 146 15.15 29.41 -38.22
CA GLU A 146 16.27 28.64 -37.64
C GLU A 146 15.79 27.58 -36.63
N ALA A 147 14.77 27.90 -35.83
CA ALA A 147 14.14 26.97 -34.91
C ALA A 147 13.50 25.77 -35.63
N ASP A 148 12.80 26.00 -36.75
CA ASP A 148 12.20 24.94 -37.55
C ASP A 148 13.26 24.04 -38.20
N GLN A 149 14.42 24.60 -38.56
CA GLN A 149 15.53 23.83 -39.12
C GLN A 149 16.11 22.87 -38.08
N ILE A 150 16.30 23.33 -36.84
CA ILE A 150 16.75 22.50 -35.72
C ILE A 150 15.73 21.40 -35.40
N LEU A 151 14.43 21.73 -35.35
CA LEU A 151 13.37 20.73 -35.14
C LEU A 151 13.31 19.71 -36.28
N PHE A 152 13.55 20.13 -37.52
CA PHE A 152 13.55 19.23 -38.66
C PHE A 152 14.75 18.28 -38.65
N THR A 153 15.96 18.76 -38.36
CA THR A 153 17.16 17.91 -38.30
C THR A 153 17.05 16.90 -37.16
N THR A 154 16.66 17.34 -35.97
CA THR A 154 16.45 16.46 -34.81
C THR A 154 15.40 15.38 -35.07
N ALA A 155 14.25 15.73 -35.66
CA ALA A 155 13.22 14.77 -36.02
C ALA A 155 13.70 13.79 -37.10
N LYS A 156 14.45 14.26 -38.10
CA LYS A 156 15.02 13.43 -39.16
C LYS A 156 16.01 12.41 -38.60
N ASP A 157 16.91 12.82 -37.71
CA ASP A 157 17.91 11.93 -37.12
C ASP A 157 17.27 10.89 -36.19
N TYR A 158 16.29 11.31 -35.39
CA TYR A 158 15.50 10.38 -34.57
C TYR A 158 14.79 9.33 -35.43
N LEU A 159 14.07 9.76 -36.47
CA LEU A 159 13.33 8.85 -37.36
C LEU A 159 14.28 7.91 -38.11
N LYS A 160 15.47 8.37 -38.51
CA LYS A 160 16.50 7.53 -39.14
C LYS A 160 16.87 6.34 -38.24
N GLY A 161 17.02 6.57 -36.92
CA GLY A 161 17.27 5.51 -35.94
C GLY A 161 16.07 4.55 -35.77
N VAL A 162 14.84 5.09 -35.71
CA VAL A 162 13.63 4.28 -35.52
C VAL A 162 13.29 3.42 -36.76
N MET A 163 13.64 3.89 -37.95
CA MET A 163 13.26 3.26 -39.22
C MET A 163 14.09 2.03 -39.57
N ASN A 164 15.25 1.80 -38.94
CA ASN A 164 16.14 0.65 -39.19
C ASN A 164 16.33 0.34 -40.70
N GLY A 165 16.58 1.38 -41.51
CA GLY A 165 16.81 1.23 -42.96
C GLY A 165 15.55 1.18 -43.84
N LYS A 166 14.34 1.28 -43.27
CA LYS A 166 13.11 1.47 -44.06
C LYS A 166 13.11 2.84 -44.74
N THR A 167 12.62 2.89 -45.98
CA THR A 167 12.59 4.10 -46.80
C THR A 167 11.38 5.00 -46.52
N THR A 168 10.29 4.44 -45.96
CA THR A 168 9.03 5.14 -45.71
C THR A 168 8.65 5.15 -44.23
N ILE A 169 8.29 6.32 -43.70
CA ILE A 169 7.82 6.48 -42.31
C ILE A 169 6.45 5.79 -42.15
N PRO A 170 6.34 4.72 -41.33
CA PRO A 170 5.14 3.90 -41.25
C PRO A 170 4.09 4.51 -40.30
N THR A 171 3.70 5.76 -40.55
CA THR A 171 2.75 6.50 -39.68
C THR A 171 1.40 5.81 -39.56
N LYS A 172 0.90 5.20 -40.64
CA LYS A 172 -0.36 4.44 -40.64
C LYS A 172 -0.30 3.27 -39.65
N ALA A 173 0.75 2.45 -39.73
CA ALA A 173 0.94 1.30 -38.85
C ALA A 173 1.09 1.74 -37.38
N TRP A 174 1.84 2.82 -37.11
CA TRP A 174 1.96 3.34 -35.74
C TRP A 174 0.63 3.84 -35.17
N LYS A 175 -0.22 4.48 -35.98
CA LYS A 175 -1.55 4.92 -35.54
C LYS A 175 -2.48 3.74 -35.26
N GLU A 176 -2.49 2.73 -36.13
CA GLU A 176 -3.26 1.49 -35.95
C GLU A 176 -2.81 0.70 -34.70
N GLU A 177 -1.50 0.61 -34.47
CA GLU A 177 -0.95 -0.01 -33.26
C GLU A 177 -1.34 0.79 -32.00
N TYR A 178 -1.25 2.12 -32.06
CA TYR A 178 -1.60 3.00 -30.96
C TYR A 178 -3.08 2.88 -30.57
N THR A 179 -4.00 2.85 -31.53
CA THR A 179 -5.43 2.68 -31.25
C THR A 179 -5.71 1.30 -30.65
N LYS A 180 -5.09 0.24 -31.18
CA LYS A 180 -5.20 -1.12 -30.63
C LYS A 180 -4.71 -1.20 -29.18
N LEU A 181 -3.52 -0.70 -28.89
CA LEU A 181 -2.95 -0.70 -27.54
C LEU A 181 -3.73 0.20 -26.56
N THR A 182 -4.34 1.28 -27.07
CA THR A 182 -5.23 2.12 -26.25
C THR A 182 -6.51 1.39 -25.86
N ALA A 183 -7.05 0.55 -26.76
CA ALA A 183 -8.18 -0.31 -26.43
C ALA A 183 -7.78 -1.40 -25.42
N GLU A 184 -6.65 -2.07 -25.63
CA GLU A 184 -6.10 -3.07 -24.71
C GLU A 184 -5.87 -2.49 -23.30
N ARG A 185 -5.30 -1.29 -23.20
CA ARG A 185 -5.13 -0.58 -21.93
C ARG A 185 -6.44 -0.39 -21.17
N LYS A 186 -7.55 -0.09 -21.86
CA LYS A 186 -8.87 0.08 -21.23
C LYS A 186 -9.45 -1.24 -20.73
N THR A 187 -9.05 -2.37 -21.30
CA THR A 187 -9.49 -3.69 -20.81
C THR A 187 -8.71 -4.18 -19.61
N LEU A 188 -7.51 -3.65 -19.39
CA LEU A 188 -6.62 -4.01 -18.27
C LEU A 188 -6.74 -3.05 -17.06
N ASN A 189 -7.51 -1.97 -17.18
CA ASN A 189 -7.77 -0.98 -16.13
C ASN A 189 -9.21 -1.09 -15.61
#